data_AF-A0A412H8T7-F1
#
_entry.id   AF-A0A412H8T7-F1
#
_cell.length_a   1.000
_cell.length_b   1.000
_cell.length_c   1.000
_cell.angle_alpha   90.00
_cell.angle_beta   90.00
_cell.angle_gamma   90.00
#
_symmetry.space_group_name_H-M   'P 1'
#
loop_
_entity.id
_entity.type
_entity.pdbx_description
1 polymer ?
#
loop_
_entity_poly.entity_id
_entity_poly.type
_entity_poly.pdbx_seq_one_letter_code
_entity_poly.pdbx_strand_id
1 'polypeptide(L)' 'MTPPPIEQSTWEARRAYVLDAWKCLHDCESCGKCRILKGKDAETLYADYIEGKRSYMDVTLELRNKSY' A
#
# COMPACT_ATOMS: atom_id res chain seq x y z
N MET A 1 4.25 12.25 1.12
CA MET A 1 3.33 12.08 -0.03
C MET A 1 2.00 11.60 0.52
N THR A 2 0.89 12.09 -0.01
CA THR A 2 -0.46 11.70 0.42
C THR A 2 -1.04 10.67 -0.55
N PRO A 3 -1.78 9.66 -0.07
CA PRO A 3 -2.37 8.67 -0.96
C PRO A 3 -3.43 9.33 -1.87
N PRO A 4 -3.33 9.15 -3.20
CA PRO A 4 -4.34 9.65 -4.13
C PRO A 4 -5.75 9.13 -3.79
N PRO A 5 -6.80 9.97 -3.70
CA PRO A 5 -8.16 9.51 -3.42
C PRO A 5 -8.75 8.74 -4.61
N ILE A 6 -9.45 7.64 -4.34
CA ILE A 6 -9.98 6.74 -5.39
C ILE A 6 -10.93 7.43 -6.38
N GLU A 7 -11.62 8.49 -5.95
CA GLU A 7 -12.58 9.25 -6.76
C GLU A 7 -11.92 10.24 -7.74
N GLN A 8 -10.72 10.74 -7.42
CA GLN A 8 -10.05 11.78 -8.21
C GLN A 8 -8.74 11.28 -8.87
N SER A 9 -8.44 9.98 -8.73
CA SER A 9 -7.16 9.41 -9.16
C SER A 9 -7.39 8.23 -10.09
N THR A 10 -6.49 8.03 -11.04
CA THR A 10 -6.51 6.86 -11.93
C THR A 10 -5.88 5.63 -11.26
N TRP A 11 -6.20 4.45 -11.79
CA TRP A 11 -5.57 3.19 -11.40
C TRP A 11 -4.04 3.28 -11.46
N GLU A 12 -3.49 3.85 -12.54
CA GLU A 12 -2.04 4.02 -12.73
C GLU A 12 -1.41 4.91 -11.66
N ALA A 13 -2.03 6.04 -11.35
CA ALA A 13 -1.55 6.96 -10.32
C ALA A 13 -1.53 6.30 -8.93
N ARG A 14 -2.57 5.53 -8.60
CA ARG A 14 -2.67 4.78 -7.34
C ARG A 14 -1.63 3.68 -7.26
N ARG A 15 -1.46 2.92 -8.34
CA ARG A 15 -0.43 1.88 -8.45
C ARG A 15 0.98 2.45 -8.31
N ALA A 16 1.29 3.53 -9.01
CA ALA A 16 2.58 4.21 -8.91
C ALA A 16 2.85 4.72 -7.49
N TYR A 17 1.83 5.29 -6.83
CA TYR A 17 1.93 5.72 -5.44
C TYR A 17 2.22 4.55 -4.50
N VAL A 18 1.50 3.42 -4.63
CA VAL A 18 1.75 2.24 -3.81
C VAL A 18 3.17 1.73 -4.02
N LEU A 19 3.61 1.61 -5.26
CA LEU A 19 4.96 1.14 -5.58
C LEU A 19 6.04 2.03 -4.99
N ASP A 20 5.88 3.35 -5.09
CA ASP A 20 6.83 4.31 -4.51
C ASP A 20 6.80 4.29 -2.97
N ALA A 21 5.59 4.33 -2.38
CA ALA A 21 5.39 4.28 -0.94
C ALA A 21 5.91 2.99 -0.32
N TRP A 22 5.83 1.87 -1.03
CA TRP A 22 6.28 0.55 -0.58
C TRP A 22 7.63 0.12 -1.14
N LYS A 23 8.30 0.99 -1.90
CA LYS A 23 9.65 0.75 -2.39
C LYS A 23 10.57 0.43 -1.21
N CYS A 24 11.35 -0.63 -1.36
CA CYS A 24 12.36 -0.99 -0.39
C CYS A 24 13.38 0.14 -0.28
N LEU A 25 13.55 0.68 0.93
CA LEU A 25 14.54 1.71 1.21
C LEU A 25 15.91 1.12 1.57
N HIS A 26 16.04 -0.21 1.55
CA HIS A 26 17.20 -0.95 2.05
C HIS A 26 17.54 -0.69 3.53
N ASP A 27 16.73 0.11 4.22
CA ASP A 27 16.82 0.42 5.64
C ASP A 27 15.67 -0.27 6.38
N CYS A 28 15.84 -1.58 6.61
CA CYS A 28 14.81 -2.43 7.22
C CYS A 28 14.50 -2.03 8.66
N GLU A 29 15.48 -1.48 9.40
CA GLU A 29 15.31 -1.04 10.79
C GLU A 29 14.41 0.20 10.88
N SER A 30 14.56 1.16 9.97
CA SER A 30 13.74 2.39 10.00
C SER A 30 12.40 2.21 9.29
N CYS A 31 12.32 1.40 8.23
CA CYS A 31 11.11 1.37 7.40
C CYS A 31 10.03 0.40 7.90
N GLY A 32 10.41 -0.76 8.47
CA GLY A 32 9.47 -1.79 8.93
C GLY A 32 8.52 -2.36 7.87
N LYS A 33 8.62 -1.95 6.60
CA LYS A 33 7.69 -2.30 5.51
C LYS A 33 7.61 -3.81 5.30
N CYS A 34 8.74 -4.50 5.40
CA CYS A 34 8.84 -5.95 5.26
C CYS A 34 7.94 -6.70 6.26
N ARG A 35 7.71 -6.16 7.46
CA ARG A 35 6.85 -6.77 8.49
C ARG A 35 5.36 -6.72 8.13
N ILE A 36 4.97 -5.71 7.35
CA ILE A 36 3.60 -5.57 6.84
C ILE A 36 3.43 -6.37 5.55
N LEU A 37 4.42 -6.30 4.64
CA LEU A 37 4.40 -7.03 3.38
C LEU A 37 4.44 -8.55 3.59
N LYS A 38 5.19 -9.04 4.59
CA LYS A 38 5.35 -10.47 4.90
C LYS A 38 5.69 -11.33 3.66
N GLY A 39 6.48 -10.79 2.74
CA GLY A 39 6.86 -11.46 1.50
C GLY A 39 5.82 -11.39 0.36
N LYS A 40 4.75 -10.62 0.53
CA LYS A 40 3.79 -10.29 -0.55
C LYS A 40 4.11 -8.93 -1.16
N ASP A 41 3.79 -8.78 -2.44
CA ASP A 41 3.91 -7.52 -3.15
C ASP A 41 2.91 -6.48 -2.64
N ALA A 42 3.38 -5.24 -2.51
CA ALA A 42 2.53 -4.12 -2.14
C ALA A 42 1.36 -3.94 -3.12
N GLU A 43 1.58 -4.19 -4.41
CA GLU A 43 0.51 -4.14 -5.41
C GLU A 43 -0.60 -5.14 -5.13
N THR A 44 -0.26 -6.36 -4.70
CA THR A 44 -1.24 -7.39 -4.35
C THR A 44 -1.99 -7.04 -3.08
N LEU A 45 -1.29 -6.50 -2.08
CA LEU A 45 -1.90 -6.09 -0.82
C LEU A 45 -2.80 -4.86 -0.97
N TYR A 46 -2.45 -3.96 -1.88
CA TYR A 46 -3.19 -2.74 -2.19
C TYR A 46 -4.05 -2.85 -3.44
N ALA A 47 -4.33 -4.06 -3.93
CA ALA A 47 -5.15 -4.29 -5.10
C ALA A 47 -6.53 -3.59 -4.98
N ASP A 48 -7.21 -3.72 -3.84
CA ASP A 48 -8.50 -3.06 -3.58
C ASP A 48 -8.43 -1.53 -3.68
N TYR A 49 -7.31 -0.92 -3.25
CA TYR A 49 -7.10 0.53 -3.36
C TYR A 49 -6.80 0.94 -4.80
N ILE A 50 -5.94 0.17 -5.46
CA ILE A 50 -5.53 0.38 -6.85
C ILE A 50 -6.76 0.25 -7.79
N GLU A 51 -7.63 -0.74 -7.56
CA GLU A 51 -8.90 -0.93 -8.27
C GLU A 51 -9.95 0.12 -7.91
N GLY A 52 -9.83 0.78 -6.75
CA GLY A 52 -10.78 1.80 -6.30
C GLY A 52 -11.98 1.26 -5.57
N LYS A 53 -11.87 0.04 -5.02
CA LYS A 53 -12.87 -0.58 -4.17
C LYS A 53 -12.88 0.03 -2.78
N ARG A 54 -11.71 0.42 -2.26
CA ARG A 54 -11.51 0.89 -0.87
C ARG A 54 -10.44 1.97 -0.77
N SER A 55 -10.46 2.71 0.34
CA SER A 55 -9.46 3.74 0.63
C SER A 55 -8.09 3.12 1.00
N TYR A 56 -6.99 3.86 0.79
CA TYR A 56 -5.65 3.41 1.19
C TYR A 56 -5.58 3.11 2.69
N MET A 57 -6.28 3.90 3.52
CA MET A 57 -6.28 3.73 4.97
C MET A 57 -7.02 2.46 5.40
N ASP A 58 -8.17 2.15 4.79
CA ASP A 58 -8.90 0.90 5.04
C ASP A 58 -8.03 -0.32 4.76
N VAL A 59 -7.38 -0.34 3.58
CA VAL A 59 -6.50 -1.44 3.20
C VAL A 59 -5.34 -1.56 4.20
N THR A 60 -4.69 -0.44 4.54
CA THR A 60 -3.57 -0.44 5.49
C THR A 60 -3.99 -0.94 6.88
N LEU A 61 -5.18 -0.54 7.34
CA LEU A 61 -5.73 -0.98 8.62
C LEU A 61 -6.04 -2.47 8.60
N GLU A 62 -6.61 -2.99 7.51
CA GLU A 62 -6.88 -4.42 7.34
C GLU A 62 -5.58 -5.23 7.34
N LEU A 63 -4.55 -4.79 6.61
CA LEU A 63 -3.23 -5.45 6.58
C LEU A 63 -2.57 -5.51 7.96
N ARG A 64 -2.75 -4.44 8.75
CA ARG A 64 -2.27 -4.40 10.13
C ARG A 64 -3.06 -5.33 11.04
N ASN A 65 -4.38 -5.42 10.86
CA ASN A 65 -5.26 -6.24 11.68
C ASN A 65 -5.08 -7.74 11.38
N LYS A 66 -4.95 -8.12 10.10
CA LYS A 66 -4.60 -9.49 9.65
C LYS A 66 -3.21 -9.96 10.09
N SER A 67 -2.41 -9.09 10.72
CA SER A 67 -1.09 -9.47 11.22
C SER A 67 -1.07 -10.01 12.64
N TYR A 68 -2.22 -10.10 13.32
CA TYR A 68 -2.41 -10.73 14.63
C TYR A 68 -3.05 -12.12 14.49
#